data_AF-A0A9R1TM58-F1
#
_entry.id   AF-A0A9R1TM58-F1
#
_cell.length_a   1.000
_cell.length_b   1.000
_cell.length_c   1.000
_cell.angle_alpha   90.00
_cell.angle_beta   90.00
_cell.angle_gamma   90.00
#
_symmetry.space_group_name_H-M   'P 1'
#
loop_
_entity.id
_entity.type
_entity.pdbx_description
1 polymer ?
#
loop_
_entity_poly.entity_id
_entity_poly.type
_entity_poly.pdbx_seq_one_letter_code
_entity_poly.pdbx_strand_id
1 'polypeptide(L)'
;MPVPIKVGLDAAWPKRGSGFKYDSLSGVATSVGVATGKIVARGTRNKACRFCKLGYAPEDHNCQRNWDGSAKAMEASIAEEILTKNKQFEEENVILGTLIGDDDSSTIAAIRRECKHPVAKWSDLNHATKQLNNALWKNKVNRQVIDHLKFAFGCALKKNKDDVSGTGRSITNIVPHAFDEHENCGDWCKWKDDPNNYVHKYLPGGKALVGDSLRKTLDDILDKFWKNADKLAPCGSTQINENLNAIICSKAPKSHHYGDSEGYNFRVDAAILQKNEGTSYITDGNLKCQVSPGKITNKFRAIKDIKREKQANRMKAPAYKRRRKELKQGRTKNNKNLTRKEGVTYSTACAMDRVGNFIDESIARKTIPDDLEFVYFDLETTGLNNKTDEICQIAAKVNDTEIQAFIMPKNGIPPNVTKITNLSINEGCMYYNENPVETISLCAALLAVIEFLRRLGKPIILVAHNGFRFDVPLLIRDIRAVDLWDEFNEVVHGFVDTYQVLQKMLPQRKKDQLKFNQGDLARDFLGAESDEGAHNALNDVTVLQKIINKIPILKEDFRSHAKTVSSVLFEMRMSARKKSLECLQNNVTKSMMLKIAKAGLSLSTLKKCGKYALAVSLSKPNDLGNADNGM
;
A
#
# COMPACT_ATOMS: atom_id res chain seq x y z
N MET A 1 25.14 16.42 50.88
CA MET A 1 25.26 15.15 50.13
C MET A 1 24.77 15.40 48.71
N PRO A 2 25.45 14.88 47.68
CA PRO A 2 24.99 15.04 46.30
C PRO A 2 23.62 14.37 46.09
N VAL A 3 22.79 14.93 45.20
CA VAL A 3 21.45 14.43 44.90
C VAL A 3 21.51 13.42 43.75
N PRO A 4 21.24 12.11 43.99
CA PRO A 4 21.28 11.12 42.92
C PRO A 4 20.02 11.17 42.05
N ILE A 5 20.22 11.24 40.73
CA ILE A 5 19.12 11.19 39.76
C ILE A 5 19.09 9.87 38.99
N LYS A 6 17.88 9.50 38.55
CA LYS A 6 17.64 8.38 37.63
C LYS A 6 17.35 8.94 36.25
N VAL A 7 18.07 8.48 35.24
CA VAL A 7 17.94 8.97 33.86
C VAL A 7 17.76 7.84 32.86
N GLY A 8 16.85 8.03 31.91
CA GLY A 8 16.78 7.25 30.68
C GLY A 8 17.68 7.86 29.62
N LEU A 9 18.50 7.05 28.96
CA LEU A 9 19.38 7.47 27.88
C LEU A 9 19.03 6.72 26.60
N ASP A 10 18.96 7.46 25.50
CA ASP A 10 18.83 6.89 24.15
C ASP A 10 19.51 7.83 23.15
N ALA A 11 20.03 7.23 22.08
CA ALA A 11 20.70 7.94 21.01
C ALA A 11 19.95 7.82 19.68
N ALA A 12 20.19 8.76 18.78
CA ALA A 12 19.60 8.80 17.47
C ALA A 12 20.61 9.25 16.41
N TRP A 13 20.49 8.66 15.22
CA TRP A 13 21.35 8.91 14.08
C TRP A 13 20.52 9.53 12.95
N PRO A 14 20.84 10.77 12.49
CA PRO A 14 20.12 11.49 11.45
C PRO A 14 20.44 10.99 10.03
N LYS A 15 20.61 9.66 9.86
CA LYS A 15 20.86 9.01 8.58
C LYS A 15 19.77 7.98 8.26
N ARG A 16 19.31 7.94 7.00
CA ARG A 16 18.52 6.83 6.48
C ARG A 16 19.46 5.65 6.20
N GLY A 17 19.33 4.57 6.95
CA GLY A 17 20.08 3.34 6.74
C GLY A 17 19.34 2.14 7.30
N SER A 18 19.52 0.97 6.70
CA SER A 18 19.27 -0.30 7.39
C SER A 18 20.24 -0.37 8.56
N GLY A 19 19.81 -0.86 9.73
CA GLY A 19 20.57 -0.84 10.99
C GLY A 19 21.89 -1.63 11.02
N PHE A 20 22.49 -1.88 9.86
CA PHE A 20 23.76 -2.56 9.64
C PHE A 20 24.86 -1.61 9.15
N LYS A 21 24.52 -0.45 8.57
CA LYS A 21 25.49 0.56 8.12
C LYS A 21 25.71 1.59 9.24
N TYR A 22 26.73 1.36 10.05
CA TYR A 22 27.11 2.21 11.20
C TYR A 22 28.03 3.37 10.77
N ASP A 23 27.57 4.16 9.81
CA ASP A 23 28.36 5.16 9.08
C ASP A 23 27.67 6.54 9.05
N SER A 24 26.99 6.88 10.15
CA SER A 24 26.40 8.21 10.32
C SER A 24 27.48 9.26 10.52
N LEU A 25 27.30 10.42 9.86
CA LEU A 25 28.17 11.59 10.03
C LEU A 25 27.87 12.36 11.32
N SER A 26 26.66 12.19 11.85
CA SER A 26 26.24 12.82 13.10
C SER A 26 25.54 11.84 14.02
N GLY A 27 25.49 12.15 15.30
CA GLY A 27 24.70 11.44 16.31
C GLY A 27 24.26 12.42 17.39
N VAL A 28 23.10 12.14 18.00
CA VAL A 28 22.59 12.85 19.18
C VAL A 28 22.26 11.83 20.25
N ALA A 29 22.59 12.12 21.51
CA ALA A 29 22.06 11.37 22.64
C ALA A 29 21.41 12.32 23.64
N THR A 30 20.35 11.83 24.27
CA THR A 30 19.52 12.63 25.18
C THR A 30 19.28 11.87 26.47
N SER A 31 19.41 12.55 27.60
CA SER A 31 19.09 12.02 28.91
C SER A 31 17.78 12.63 29.44
N VAL A 32 16.91 11.77 29.96
CA VAL A 32 15.57 12.12 30.44
C VAL A 32 15.47 11.74 31.92
N GLY A 33 15.14 12.70 32.78
CA GLY A 33 14.89 12.45 34.19
C GLY A 33 13.64 11.59 34.39
N VAL A 34 13.78 10.44 35.06
CA VAL A 34 12.68 9.45 35.20
C VAL A 34 11.51 9.99 36.01
N ALA A 35 11.79 10.82 37.03
CA ALA A 35 10.76 11.38 37.90
C ALA A 35 9.87 12.41 37.21
N THR A 36 10.47 13.28 36.38
CA THR A 36 9.77 14.41 35.76
C THR A 36 9.38 14.14 34.31
N GLY A 37 10.05 13.21 33.64
CA GLY A 37 9.95 13.00 32.20
C GLY A 37 10.52 14.16 31.37
N LYS A 38 11.22 15.11 32.00
CA LYS A 38 11.91 16.22 31.32
C LYS A 38 13.30 15.79 30.87
N ILE A 39 13.74 16.37 29.76
CA ILE A 39 15.13 16.25 29.29
C ILE A 39 16.00 17.05 30.24
N VAL A 40 17.06 16.41 30.74
CA VAL A 40 18.00 17.01 31.68
C VAL A 40 19.36 17.28 31.04
N ALA A 41 19.74 16.54 29.99
CA ALA A 41 20.93 16.84 29.20
C ALA A 41 20.84 16.28 27.77
N ARG A 42 21.65 16.85 26.88
CA ARG A 42 21.76 16.42 25.47
C ARG A 42 23.16 16.72 24.93
N GLY A 43 23.63 15.90 24.00
CA GLY A 43 24.89 16.15 23.31
C GLY A 43 24.85 15.63 21.88
N THR A 44 25.74 16.18 21.04
CA THR A 44 25.87 15.81 19.63
C THR A 44 27.31 15.49 19.27
N ARG A 45 27.49 14.58 18.32
CA ARG A 45 28.77 14.26 17.70
C ARG A 45 28.64 14.46 16.21
N ASN A 46 29.44 15.32 15.60
CA ASN A 46 29.46 15.55 14.17
C ASN A 46 30.89 15.37 13.63
N LYS A 47 30.98 14.62 12.54
CA LYS A 47 32.25 14.32 11.86
C LYS A 47 32.71 15.41 10.90
N ALA A 48 31.87 16.41 10.64
CA ALA A 48 32.15 17.41 9.64
C ALA A 48 31.48 18.75 9.98
N CYS A 49 32.02 19.82 9.39
CA CYS A 49 31.48 21.17 9.46
C CYS A 49 31.48 21.81 8.07
N ARG A 50 30.44 22.57 7.74
CA ARG A 50 30.25 23.21 6.43
C ARG A 50 31.30 24.27 6.15
N PHE A 51 31.63 25.11 7.14
CA PHE A 51 32.64 26.16 6.98
C PHE A 51 34.04 25.56 6.85
N CYS A 52 34.40 24.55 7.66
CA CYS A 52 35.66 23.81 7.45
C CYS A 52 35.77 23.21 6.04
N LYS A 53 34.67 22.67 5.48
CA LYS A 53 34.65 22.16 4.09
C LYS A 53 34.87 23.24 3.04
N LEU A 54 34.58 24.49 3.36
CA LEU A 54 34.81 25.65 2.50
C LEU A 54 36.21 26.28 2.70
N GLY A 55 37.05 25.71 3.57
CA GLY A 55 38.42 26.16 3.81
C GLY A 55 38.59 27.18 4.94
N TYR A 56 37.53 27.52 5.68
CA TYR A 56 37.64 28.40 6.84
C TYR A 56 38.28 27.66 8.02
N ALA A 57 39.15 28.36 8.76
CA ALA A 57 39.78 27.80 9.95
C ALA A 57 38.72 27.54 11.03
N PRO A 58 38.82 26.43 11.81
CA PRO A 58 37.88 26.13 12.89
C PRO A 58 37.71 27.24 13.92
N GLU A 59 38.72 28.08 14.11
CA GLU A 59 38.75 29.20 15.07
C GLU A 59 37.93 30.40 14.58
N ASP A 60 37.68 30.52 13.28
CA ASP A 60 36.99 31.65 12.65
C ASP A 60 35.45 31.54 12.71
N HIS A 61 34.93 30.42 13.21
CA HIS A 61 33.49 30.17 13.23
C HIS A 61 33.11 29.20 14.35
N ASN A 62 31.80 29.04 14.61
CA ASN A 62 31.33 27.99 15.51
C ASN A 62 31.46 26.62 14.84
N CYS A 63 32.65 26.03 14.89
CA CYS A 63 32.94 24.75 14.28
C CYS A 63 32.08 23.65 14.89
N GLN A 64 31.27 22.99 14.06
CA GLN A 64 30.39 21.92 14.50
C GLN A 64 31.07 20.54 14.53
N ARG A 65 32.27 20.42 13.95
CA ARG A 65 33.04 19.18 13.92
C ARG A 65 33.66 18.95 15.29
N ASN A 66 33.25 17.87 15.96
CA ASN A 66 33.68 17.53 17.31
C ASN A 66 33.85 16.01 17.52
N TRP A 67 33.95 15.23 16.43
CA TRP A 67 34.06 13.78 16.51
C TRP A 67 34.81 13.17 15.34
N ASP A 68 35.87 12.43 15.62
CA ASP A 68 36.64 11.71 14.60
C ASP A 68 36.48 10.19 14.68
N GLY A 69 35.82 9.67 15.74
CA GLY A 69 35.63 8.24 15.97
C GLY A 69 34.55 7.56 15.11
N SER A 70 34.28 6.28 15.36
CA SER A 70 33.21 5.54 14.66
C SER A 70 31.81 6.02 15.07
N ALA A 71 30.78 5.78 14.25
CA ALA A 71 29.40 6.15 14.61
C ALA A 71 28.85 5.32 15.80
N LYS A 72 29.40 4.12 16.03
CA LYS A 72 29.02 3.25 17.17
C LYS A 72 29.50 3.82 18.51
N ALA A 73 30.63 4.51 18.53
CA ALA A 73 31.20 5.07 19.75
C ALA A 73 30.61 6.44 20.13
N MET A 74 29.79 7.06 19.26
CA MET A 74 29.17 8.36 19.52
C MET A 74 28.29 8.34 20.77
N GLU A 75 27.46 7.31 20.96
CA GLU A 75 26.54 7.24 22.11
C GLU A 75 27.30 7.26 23.44
N ALA A 76 28.28 6.36 23.61
CA ALA A 76 29.07 6.28 24.83
C ALA A 76 29.84 7.57 25.11
N SER A 77 30.43 8.19 24.09
CA SER A 77 31.14 9.47 24.23
C SER A 77 30.20 10.61 24.63
N ILE A 78 29.00 10.68 24.06
CA ILE A 78 28.01 11.69 24.45
C ILE A 78 27.53 11.44 25.87
N ALA A 79 27.26 10.18 26.23
CA ALA A 79 26.77 9.83 27.57
C ALA A 79 27.75 10.23 28.67
N GLU A 80 29.05 10.02 28.46
CA GLU A 80 30.12 10.49 29.33
C GLU A 80 30.06 12.02 29.49
N GLU A 81 30.08 12.77 28.39
CA GLU A 81 29.99 14.24 28.44
C GLU A 81 28.78 14.74 29.23
N ILE A 82 27.58 14.22 28.92
CA ILE A 82 26.34 14.82 29.41
C ILE A 82 25.89 14.30 30.79
N LEU A 83 26.45 13.19 31.28
CA LEU A 83 26.08 12.58 32.56
C LEU A 83 27.21 12.60 33.59
N THR A 84 28.47 12.59 33.18
CA THR A 84 29.61 12.53 34.12
C THR A 84 30.42 13.83 34.13
N LYS A 85 30.51 14.54 33.00
CA LYS A 85 31.25 15.81 32.84
C LYS A 85 30.33 17.03 32.74
N ASN A 86 29.10 16.91 33.24
CA ASN A 86 28.09 17.94 33.12
C ASN A 86 28.28 19.02 34.20
N LYS A 87 28.77 20.19 33.79
CA LYS A 87 29.01 21.34 34.70
C LYS A 87 27.76 21.76 35.48
N GLN A 88 26.59 21.71 34.86
CA GLN A 88 25.35 22.06 35.56
C GLN A 88 25.00 21.06 36.66
N PHE A 89 25.34 19.78 36.49
CA PHE A 89 25.17 18.80 37.56
C PHE A 89 26.14 19.03 38.71
N GLU A 90 27.38 19.44 38.40
CA GLU A 90 28.36 19.81 39.43
C GLU A 90 27.90 21.04 40.22
N GLU A 91 27.46 22.10 39.55
CA GLU A 91 26.95 23.35 40.14
C GLU A 91 25.73 23.10 41.06
N GLU A 92 24.80 22.25 40.63
CA GLU A 92 23.59 21.91 41.38
C GLU A 92 23.79 20.76 42.38
N ASN A 93 25.02 20.26 42.53
CA ASN A 93 25.36 19.13 43.40
C ASN A 93 24.52 17.86 43.12
N VAL A 94 24.31 17.57 41.83
CA VAL A 94 23.56 16.42 41.30
C VAL A 94 24.53 15.36 40.77
N ILE A 95 24.23 14.09 41.01
CA ILE A 95 25.01 12.96 40.48
C ILE A 95 24.12 11.95 39.76
N LEU A 96 24.70 11.24 38.78
CA LEU A 96 24.03 10.09 38.17
C LEU A 96 23.97 8.93 39.18
N GLY A 97 22.77 8.55 39.62
CA GLY A 97 22.57 7.38 40.48
C GLY A 97 22.18 6.13 39.70
N THR A 98 21.31 6.26 38.70
CA THR A 98 20.82 5.13 37.89
C THR A 98 20.68 5.50 36.43
N LEU A 99 21.29 4.68 35.57
CA LEU A 99 21.11 4.74 34.12
C LEU A 99 20.08 3.70 33.68
N ILE A 100 19.10 4.12 32.89
CA ILE A 100 18.17 3.25 32.18
C ILE A 100 18.50 3.34 30.69
N GLY A 101 18.63 2.20 30.04
CA GLY A 101 18.95 2.16 28.62
C GLY A 101 18.99 0.74 28.10
N ASP A 102 19.36 0.62 26.84
CA ASP A 102 19.58 -0.68 26.21
C ASP A 102 20.81 -1.37 26.85
N ASP A 103 20.91 -2.69 26.66
CA ASP A 103 22.02 -3.51 27.18
C ASP A 103 22.97 -3.97 26.05
N ASP A 104 22.92 -3.29 24.90
CA ASP A 104 23.73 -3.59 23.71
C ASP A 104 24.90 -2.61 23.48
N SER A 105 25.01 -1.56 24.31
CA SER A 105 26.06 -0.55 24.18
C SER A 105 27.09 -0.60 25.31
N SER A 106 28.32 -0.16 25.00
CA SER A 106 29.40 -0.01 25.97
C SER A 106 29.22 1.21 26.89
N THR A 107 28.07 1.88 26.81
CA THR A 107 27.82 3.18 27.46
C THR A 107 27.94 3.11 28.98
N ILE A 108 27.37 2.09 29.62
CA ILE A 108 27.48 1.93 31.08
C ILE A 108 28.94 1.69 31.52
N ALA A 109 29.74 0.98 30.71
CA ALA A 109 31.14 0.75 31.01
C ALA A 109 31.99 2.03 30.85
N ALA A 110 31.65 2.90 29.89
CA ALA A 110 32.27 4.22 29.78
C ALA A 110 31.94 5.08 31.00
N ILE A 111 30.67 5.18 31.37
CA ILE A 111 30.21 5.94 32.54
C ILE A 111 30.89 5.47 33.82
N ARG A 112 30.93 4.16 34.08
CA ARG A 112 31.53 3.60 35.30
C ARG A 112 33.04 3.80 35.40
N ARG A 113 33.75 3.96 34.28
CA ARG A 113 35.18 4.29 34.28
C ARG A 113 35.44 5.73 34.70
N GLU A 114 34.53 6.64 34.37
CA GLU A 114 34.66 8.07 34.63
C GLU A 114 34.05 8.50 35.97
N CYS A 115 32.95 7.86 36.41
CA CYS A 115 32.28 8.19 37.66
C CYS A 115 33.14 7.81 38.88
N LYS A 116 33.25 8.73 39.84
CA LYS A 116 33.91 8.50 41.14
C LYS A 116 33.04 7.74 42.15
N HIS A 117 31.84 7.33 41.73
CA HIS A 117 30.83 6.69 42.58
C HIS A 117 30.09 5.58 41.82
N PRO A 118 29.48 4.61 42.52
CA PRO A 118 28.74 3.53 41.88
C PRO A 118 27.50 4.03 41.13
N VAL A 119 27.32 3.55 39.89
CA VAL A 119 26.15 3.82 39.05
C VAL A 119 25.38 2.53 38.78
N ALA A 120 24.11 2.50 39.21
CA ALA A 120 23.20 1.41 38.92
C ALA A 120 22.78 1.42 37.43
N LYS A 121 22.54 0.24 36.86
CA LYS A 121 22.04 0.07 35.49
C LYS A 121 20.75 -0.70 35.52
N TRP A 122 19.70 -0.12 34.97
CA TRP A 122 18.44 -0.82 34.72
C TRP A 122 18.28 -1.08 33.22
N SER A 123 17.69 -2.22 32.91
CA SER A 123 17.40 -2.62 31.53
C SER A 123 16.12 -1.94 31.06
N ASP A 124 16.10 -1.49 29.80
CA ASP A 124 14.85 -1.11 29.16
C ASP A 124 13.96 -2.35 28.94
N LEU A 125 12.73 -2.30 29.43
CA LEU A 125 11.78 -3.42 29.39
C LEU A 125 11.43 -3.84 27.96
N ASN A 126 11.26 -2.88 27.04
CA ASN A 126 10.93 -3.18 25.65
C ASN A 126 12.13 -3.81 24.95
N HIS A 127 13.33 -3.32 25.21
CA HIS A 127 14.57 -3.86 24.68
C HIS A 127 14.85 -5.26 25.21
N ALA A 128 14.69 -5.51 26.51
CA ALA A 128 14.80 -6.85 27.10
C ALA A 128 13.82 -7.84 26.43
N THR A 129 12.56 -7.42 26.24
CA THR A 129 11.54 -8.23 25.53
C THR A 129 11.94 -8.49 24.07
N LYS A 130 12.55 -7.51 23.40
CA LYS A 130 13.06 -7.64 22.02
C LYS A 130 14.26 -8.58 21.95
N GLN A 131 15.18 -8.54 22.92
CA GLN A 131 16.31 -9.46 23.01
C GLN A 131 15.81 -10.90 23.22
N LEU A 132 14.84 -11.13 24.12
CA LEU A 132 14.22 -12.45 24.30
C LEU A 132 13.61 -12.94 22.99
N ASN A 133 12.82 -12.10 22.31
CA ASN A 133 12.25 -12.43 21.00
C ASN A 133 13.34 -12.84 19.99
N ASN A 134 14.42 -12.06 19.90
CA ASN A 134 15.52 -12.35 18.97
C ASN A 134 16.24 -13.66 19.31
N ALA A 135 16.47 -13.95 20.59
CA ALA A 135 17.08 -15.20 21.05
C ALA A 135 16.21 -16.42 20.68
N LEU A 136 14.89 -16.33 20.87
CA LEU A 136 13.95 -17.40 20.51
C LEU A 136 13.90 -17.62 18.99
N TRP A 137 13.85 -16.55 18.19
CA TRP A 137 13.89 -16.65 16.72
C TRP A 137 15.21 -17.25 16.22
N LYS A 138 16.35 -16.86 16.81
CA LYS A 138 17.68 -17.42 16.45
C LYS A 138 17.74 -18.93 16.66
N ASN A 139 17.04 -19.44 17.67
CA ASN A 139 16.94 -20.87 17.97
C ASN A 139 15.74 -21.57 17.29
N LYS A 140 15.13 -20.94 16.28
CA LYS A 140 14.05 -21.54 15.47
C LYS A 140 12.82 -22.01 16.28
N VAL A 141 12.55 -21.37 17.43
CA VAL A 141 11.38 -21.69 18.25
C VAL A 141 10.09 -21.36 17.49
N ASN A 142 9.05 -22.20 17.65
CA ASN A 142 7.77 -22.00 17.00
C ASN A 142 7.14 -20.63 17.37
N ARG A 143 6.59 -19.92 16.38
CA ARG A 143 6.01 -18.58 16.56
C ARG A 143 4.94 -18.48 17.66
N GLN A 144 4.04 -19.46 17.78
CA GLN A 144 3.01 -19.44 18.83
C GLN A 144 3.64 -19.54 20.23
N VAL A 145 4.67 -20.38 20.35
CA VAL A 145 5.46 -20.52 21.59
C VAL A 145 6.20 -19.22 21.89
N ILE A 146 6.81 -18.57 20.89
CA ILE A 146 7.45 -17.25 21.04
C ILE A 146 6.46 -16.23 21.59
N ASP A 147 5.26 -16.15 21.02
CA ASP A 147 4.23 -15.20 21.45
C ASP A 147 3.76 -15.49 22.89
N HIS A 148 3.63 -16.76 23.28
CA HIS A 148 3.33 -17.17 24.66
C HIS A 148 4.44 -16.78 25.64
N LEU A 149 5.69 -17.16 25.36
CA LEU A 149 6.83 -16.88 26.25
C LEU A 149 7.05 -15.39 26.44
N LYS A 150 6.90 -14.58 25.39
CA LYS A 150 6.95 -13.11 25.50
C LYS A 150 5.85 -12.54 26.37
N PHE A 151 4.64 -13.10 26.27
CA PHE A 151 3.54 -12.70 27.13
C PHE A 151 3.82 -13.06 28.59
N ALA A 152 4.23 -14.30 28.86
CA ALA A 152 4.59 -14.78 30.20
C ALA A 152 5.71 -13.94 30.81
N PHE A 153 6.78 -13.68 30.05
CA PHE A 153 7.90 -12.83 30.46
C PHE A 153 7.46 -11.40 30.80
N GLY A 154 6.65 -10.77 29.94
CA GLY A 154 6.11 -9.43 30.22
C GLY A 154 5.19 -9.39 31.45
N CYS A 155 4.44 -10.46 31.72
CA CYS A 155 3.63 -10.61 32.92
C CYS A 155 4.50 -10.81 34.17
N ALA A 156 5.53 -11.66 34.10
CA ALA A 156 6.48 -11.90 35.18
C ALA A 156 7.13 -10.59 35.65
N LEU A 157 7.61 -9.77 34.71
CA LEU A 157 8.24 -8.49 35.04
C LEU A 157 7.25 -7.48 35.64
N LYS A 158 6.06 -7.32 35.04
CA LYS A 158 5.10 -6.30 35.48
C LYS A 158 4.42 -6.63 36.81
N LYS A 159 4.17 -7.91 37.09
CA LYS A 159 3.53 -8.33 38.34
C LYS A 159 4.49 -8.23 39.53
N ASN A 160 5.77 -8.47 39.30
CA ASN A 160 6.82 -8.42 40.32
C ASN A 160 7.66 -7.14 40.20
N LYS A 161 7.03 -6.03 39.81
CA LYS A 161 7.74 -4.76 39.64
C LYS A 161 8.36 -4.36 40.99
N ASP A 162 9.63 -3.99 40.94
CA ASP A 162 10.44 -3.61 42.11
C ASP A 162 10.70 -4.77 43.10
N ASP A 163 10.32 -6.02 42.76
CA ASP A 163 10.64 -7.25 43.50
C ASP A 163 11.59 -8.15 42.69
N VAL A 164 12.88 -8.10 43.05
CA VAL A 164 13.94 -8.87 42.39
C VAL A 164 13.73 -10.38 42.56
N SER A 165 13.37 -10.80 43.77
CA SER A 165 13.21 -12.22 44.11
C SER A 165 11.97 -12.81 43.45
N GLY A 166 10.84 -12.09 43.46
CA GLY A 166 9.63 -12.46 42.71
C GLY A 166 9.83 -12.47 41.20
N THR A 167 10.59 -11.50 40.67
CA THR A 167 10.96 -11.45 39.25
C THR A 167 11.79 -12.68 38.86
N GLY A 168 12.84 -13.00 39.62
CA GLY A 168 13.67 -14.17 39.40
C GLY A 168 12.85 -15.46 39.39
N ARG A 169 12.08 -15.71 40.46
CA ARG A 169 11.19 -16.89 40.57
C ARG A 169 10.19 -16.99 39.43
N SER A 170 9.60 -15.86 39.04
CA SER A 170 8.60 -15.86 37.96
C SER A 170 9.22 -16.14 36.59
N ILE A 171 10.44 -15.65 36.33
CA ILE A 171 11.16 -15.93 35.07
C ILE A 171 11.57 -17.40 35.01
N THR A 172 12.16 -17.96 36.08
CA THR A 172 12.59 -19.36 36.12
C THR A 172 11.40 -20.32 35.99
N ASN A 173 10.21 -19.91 36.43
CA ASN A 173 9.01 -20.74 36.32
C ASN A 173 8.29 -20.65 34.96
N ILE A 174 8.74 -19.81 34.02
CA ILE A 174 8.11 -19.73 32.69
C ILE A 174 8.24 -21.05 31.94
N VAL A 175 9.43 -21.66 31.96
CA VAL A 175 9.69 -22.91 31.23
C VAL A 175 9.02 -24.10 31.89
N PRO A 176 9.20 -24.38 33.20
CA PRO A 176 8.47 -25.46 33.89
C PRO A 176 6.97 -25.41 33.60
N HIS A 177 6.35 -24.23 33.75
CA HIS A 177 4.93 -24.06 33.47
C HIS A 177 4.56 -24.41 32.02
N ALA A 178 5.40 -24.09 31.04
CA ALA A 178 5.12 -24.41 29.64
C ALA A 178 5.26 -25.91 29.31
N PHE A 179 5.91 -26.68 30.18
CA PHE A 179 6.10 -28.13 30.10
C PHE A 179 5.21 -28.92 31.07
N ASP A 180 4.14 -28.29 31.59
CA ASP A 180 3.18 -28.89 32.53
C ASP A 180 3.73 -29.17 33.94
N GLU A 181 4.83 -28.53 34.33
CA GLU A 181 5.39 -28.59 35.68
C GLU A 181 4.86 -27.40 36.51
N HIS A 182 3.94 -27.69 37.44
CA HIS A 182 3.19 -26.66 38.16
C HIS A 182 3.59 -26.45 39.61
N GLU A 183 4.59 -27.17 40.14
CA GLU A 183 4.92 -27.12 41.59
C GLU A 183 5.29 -25.71 42.05
N ASN A 184 6.04 -24.99 41.22
CA ASN A 184 6.56 -23.66 41.53
C ASN A 184 5.70 -22.52 40.95
N CYS A 185 4.51 -22.83 40.43
CA CYS A 185 3.58 -21.82 39.93
C CYS A 185 3.00 -20.96 41.08
N GLY A 186 2.72 -19.69 40.79
CA GLY A 186 1.97 -18.81 41.71
C GLY A 186 0.46 -18.78 41.43
N ASP A 187 -0.27 -17.87 42.07
CA ASP A 187 -1.74 -17.69 41.96
C ASP A 187 -2.25 -17.37 40.55
N TRP A 188 -1.33 -17.14 39.61
CA TRP A 188 -1.66 -16.89 38.21
C TRP A 188 -1.90 -18.19 37.42
N CYS A 189 -1.52 -19.35 37.97
CA CYS A 189 -1.63 -20.63 37.30
C CYS A 189 -3.00 -21.27 37.54
N LYS A 190 -3.81 -21.29 36.48
CA LYS A 190 -5.16 -21.88 36.51
C LYS A 190 -5.19 -23.39 36.69
N TRP A 191 -4.06 -24.08 36.50
CA TRP A 191 -3.99 -25.52 36.78
C TRP A 191 -4.27 -25.79 38.26
N LYS A 192 -3.86 -24.88 39.15
CA LYS A 192 -4.17 -25.00 40.59
C LYS A 192 -5.66 -24.89 40.91
N ASP A 193 -6.42 -24.19 40.07
CA ASP A 193 -7.86 -24.00 40.24
C ASP A 193 -8.65 -25.23 39.75
N ASP A 194 -8.23 -25.82 38.62
CA ASP A 194 -8.87 -26.99 38.01
C ASP A 194 -7.84 -27.85 37.25
N PRO A 195 -7.15 -28.78 37.94
CA PRO A 195 -6.12 -29.63 37.32
C PRO A 195 -6.67 -30.53 36.22
N ASN A 196 -7.92 -30.99 36.35
CA ASN A 196 -8.50 -32.01 35.47
C ASN A 196 -8.94 -31.45 34.11
N ASN A 197 -9.31 -30.17 34.05
CA ASN A 197 -9.71 -29.50 32.79
C ASN A 197 -8.72 -28.42 32.34
N TYR A 198 -7.52 -28.38 32.93
CA TYR A 198 -6.52 -27.38 32.58
C TYR A 198 -6.06 -27.53 31.13
N VAL A 199 -6.04 -26.40 30.42
CA VAL A 199 -5.51 -26.32 29.06
C VAL A 199 -4.64 -25.08 28.91
N HIS A 200 -3.51 -25.22 28.20
CA HIS A 200 -2.63 -24.10 27.92
C HIS A 200 -3.23 -23.18 26.86
N LYS A 201 -4.02 -22.18 27.30
CA LYS A 201 -4.77 -21.24 26.43
C LYS A 201 -3.98 -20.63 25.26
N TYR A 202 -2.67 -20.47 25.41
CA TYR A 202 -1.82 -19.76 24.45
C TYR A 202 -0.73 -20.63 23.80
N LEU A 203 -0.62 -21.91 24.17
CA LEU A 203 0.28 -22.86 23.52
C LEU A 203 -0.39 -23.58 22.35
N PRO A 204 0.39 -24.10 21.38
CA PRO A 204 -0.14 -24.82 20.23
C PRO A 204 -1.05 -25.99 20.64
N GLY A 205 -2.30 -25.97 20.16
CA GLY A 205 -3.27 -27.04 20.43
C GLY A 205 -3.70 -27.17 21.89
N GLY A 206 -3.41 -26.19 22.76
CA GLY A 206 -3.74 -26.26 24.18
C GLY A 206 -2.85 -27.21 24.99
N LYS A 207 -1.80 -27.77 24.39
CA LYS A 207 -0.94 -28.80 24.97
C LYS A 207 0.35 -28.22 25.53
N ALA A 208 0.92 -28.93 26.49
CA ALA A 208 2.25 -28.66 27.01
C ALA A 208 3.32 -28.83 25.92
N LEU A 209 4.45 -28.16 26.11
CA LEU A 209 5.64 -28.37 25.29
C LEU A 209 6.27 -29.72 25.67
N VAL A 210 6.94 -30.34 24.69
CA VAL A 210 7.63 -31.62 24.86
C VAL A 210 9.02 -31.59 24.24
N GLY A 211 9.93 -32.42 24.76
CA GLY A 211 11.27 -32.63 24.22
C GLY A 211 12.40 -31.92 24.98
N ASP A 212 13.37 -32.71 25.44
CA ASP A 212 14.47 -32.25 26.30
C ASP A 212 15.36 -31.20 25.63
N SER A 213 15.59 -31.36 24.32
CA SER A 213 16.39 -30.38 23.57
C SER A 213 15.72 -29.01 23.54
N LEU A 214 14.40 -28.94 23.38
CA LEU A 214 13.67 -27.68 23.39
C LEU A 214 13.66 -27.10 24.81
N ARG A 215 13.43 -27.93 25.82
CA ARG A 215 13.46 -27.55 27.23
C ARG A 215 14.77 -26.85 27.58
N LYS A 216 15.88 -27.54 27.36
CA LYS A 216 17.24 -27.02 27.60
C LYS A 216 17.50 -25.71 26.85
N THR A 217 17.08 -25.62 25.59
CA THR A 217 17.22 -24.39 24.80
C THR A 217 16.48 -23.21 25.44
N LEU A 218 15.26 -23.43 25.93
CA LEU A 218 14.47 -22.37 26.56
C LEU A 218 15.03 -21.97 27.93
N ASP A 219 15.49 -22.95 28.71
CA ASP A 219 16.18 -22.71 29.98
C ASP A 219 17.45 -21.89 29.77
N ASP A 220 18.33 -22.26 28.83
CA ASP A 220 19.56 -21.51 28.51
C ASP A 220 19.28 -20.07 28.05
N ILE A 221 18.13 -19.83 27.39
CA ILE A 221 17.72 -18.49 26.97
C ILE A 221 17.26 -17.67 28.17
N LEU A 222 16.37 -18.22 28.99
CA LEU A 222 15.77 -17.51 30.14
C LEU A 222 16.73 -17.38 31.32
N ASP A 223 17.74 -18.26 31.41
CA ASP A 223 18.84 -18.21 32.37
C ASP A 223 19.54 -16.84 32.37
N LYS A 224 19.78 -16.30 31.17
CA LYS A 224 20.40 -14.98 31.00
C LYS A 224 19.55 -13.85 31.57
N PHE A 225 18.23 -13.99 31.55
CA PHE A 225 17.32 -12.97 32.03
C PHE A 225 17.12 -13.05 33.54
N TRP A 226 16.96 -14.25 34.12
CA TRP A 226 16.84 -14.36 35.59
C TRP A 226 18.13 -13.89 36.27
N LYS A 227 19.31 -14.23 35.72
CA LYS A 227 20.62 -13.77 36.24
C LYS A 227 20.77 -12.26 36.25
N ASN A 228 19.92 -11.54 35.53
CA ASN A 228 19.85 -10.08 35.48
C ASN A 228 18.50 -9.54 36.02
N ALA A 229 17.83 -10.30 36.90
CA ALA A 229 16.55 -9.91 37.50
C ALA A 229 16.63 -8.58 38.25
N ASP A 230 17.78 -8.26 38.86
CA ASP A 230 18.06 -6.99 39.52
C ASP A 230 17.91 -5.78 38.57
N LYS A 231 18.33 -5.94 37.31
CA LYS A 231 18.22 -4.91 36.27
C LYS A 231 16.82 -4.81 35.65
N LEU A 232 16.07 -5.92 35.68
CA LEU A 232 14.76 -6.06 35.02
C LEU A 232 13.58 -5.75 35.94
N ALA A 233 13.65 -6.13 37.22
CA ALA A 233 12.58 -5.96 38.20
C ALA A 233 12.08 -4.49 38.30
N PRO A 234 12.94 -3.45 38.21
CA PRO A 234 12.48 -2.07 38.23
C PRO A 234 11.61 -1.65 37.04
N CYS A 235 11.56 -2.48 35.98
CA CYS A 235 10.83 -2.19 34.73
C CYS A 235 11.21 -0.83 34.12
N GLY A 236 12.51 -0.58 33.97
CA GLY A 236 13.03 0.65 33.35
C GLY A 236 12.47 0.88 31.94
N SER A 237 12.29 2.14 31.56
CA SER A 237 11.83 2.48 30.21
C SER A 237 12.49 3.74 29.61
N THR A 238 12.95 3.66 28.37
CA THR A 238 13.42 4.77 27.52
C THR A 238 12.36 5.25 26.53
N GLN A 239 11.09 4.87 26.72
CA GLN A 239 9.97 5.24 25.83
C GLN A 239 9.82 6.77 25.65
N ILE A 240 10.20 7.55 26.67
CA ILE A 240 10.18 9.02 26.59
C ILE A 240 11.28 9.52 25.64
N ASN A 241 12.46 8.91 25.66
CA ASN A 241 13.54 9.21 24.73
C ASN A 241 13.13 8.83 23.29
N GLU A 242 12.51 7.67 23.07
CA GLU A 242 11.98 7.31 21.74
C GLU A 242 10.98 8.35 21.22
N ASN A 243 10.12 8.86 22.11
CA ASN A 243 9.18 9.93 21.77
C ASN A 243 9.90 11.24 21.42
N LEU A 244 10.94 11.60 22.15
CA LEU A 244 11.77 12.77 21.83
C LEU A 244 12.49 12.60 20.49
N ASN A 245 13.05 11.42 20.22
CA ASN A 245 13.70 11.09 18.96
C ASN A 245 12.73 11.23 17.77
N ALA A 246 11.45 10.90 17.95
CA ALA A 246 10.42 11.17 16.96
C ALA A 246 10.17 12.68 16.76
N ILE A 247 10.19 13.50 17.83
CA ILE A 247 10.08 14.96 17.72
C ILE A 247 11.31 15.55 17.01
N ILE A 248 12.52 15.10 17.37
CA ILE A 248 13.76 15.49 16.70
C ILE A 248 13.66 15.18 15.21
N CYS A 249 13.25 13.96 14.83
CA CYS A 249 13.08 13.57 13.43
C CYS A 249 12.03 14.41 12.69
N SER A 250 11.02 14.97 13.38
CA SER A 250 10.05 15.88 12.75
C SER A 250 10.64 17.25 12.42
N LYS A 251 11.68 17.68 13.15
CA LYS A 251 12.35 18.98 12.95
C LYS A 251 13.62 18.84 12.10
N ALA A 252 14.36 17.76 12.26
CA ALA A 252 15.55 17.38 11.52
C ALA A 252 15.29 16.03 10.82
N PRO A 253 14.48 16.02 9.75
CA PRO A 253 14.16 14.79 9.03
C PRO A 253 15.42 14.15 8.45
N LYS A 254 15.53 12.83 8.58
CA LYS A 254 16.67 12.03 8.06
C LYS A 254 16.85 12.11 6.53
N SER A 255 15.93 12.75 5.81
CA SER A 255 16.04 13.00 4.36
C SER A 255 16.90 14.22 4.03
N HIS A 256 17.23 15.06 5.01
CA HIS A 256 18.04 16.25 4.83
C HIS A 256 19.24 16.17 5.78
N HIS A 257 20.41 16.56 5.28
CA HIS A 257 21.62 16.62 6.08
C HIS A 257 21.73 17.99 6.75
N TYR A 258 21.64 18.01 8.09
CA TYR A 258 21.85 19.22 8.89
C TYR A 258 23.13 19.16 9.73
N GLY A 259 23.76 17.98 9.81
CA GLY A 259 24.83 17.69 10.78
C GLY A 259 26.11 18.51 10.61
N ASP A 260 26.30 19.16 9.46
CA ASP A 260 27.48 19.98 9.18
C ASP A 260 27.33 21.45 9.62
N SER A 261 26.18 21.86 10.18
CA SER A 261 25.94 23.22 10.64
C SER A 261 25.20 23.28 11.97
N GLU A 262 25.21 24.45 12.60
CA GLU A 262 24.47 24.71 13.85
C GLU A 262 22.97 24.40 13.72
N GLY A 263 22.46 24.39 12.48
CA GLY A 263 21.07 24.05 12.18
C GLY A 263 20.61 22.71 12.75
N TYR A 264 21.52 21.73 12.92
CA TYR A 264 21.16 20.48 13.60
C TYR A 264 20.92 20.68 15.10
N ASN A 265 21.85 21.36 15.78
CA ASN A 265 21.73 21.65 17.22
C ASN A 265 20.48 22.49 17.52
N PHE A 266 20.20 23.55 16.74
CA PHE A 266 18.98 24.34 16.89
C PHE A 266 17.69 23.51 16.77
N ARG A 267 17.66 22.53 15.86
CA ARG A 267 16.48 21.65 15.67
C ARG A 267 16.33 20.65 16.81
N VAL A 268 17.44 20.14 17.36
CA VAL A 268 17.44 19.29 18.55
C VAL A 268 16.96 20.09 19.77
N ASP A 269 17.49 21.29 19.97
CA ASP A 269 17.09 22.17 21.09
C ASP A 269 15.63 22.57 21.00
N ALA A 270 15.15 22.92 19.81
CA ALA A 270 13.73 23.17 19.56
C ALA A 270 12.85 21.95 19.88
N ALA A 271 13.32 20.72 19.66
CA ALA A 271 12.59 19.51 20.01
C ALA A 271 12.54 19.30 21.53
N ILE A 272 13.65 19.57 22.21
CA ILE A 272 13.78 19.48 23.67
C ILE A 272 12.88 20.51 24.35
N LEU A 273 12.94 21.78 23.93
CA LEU A 273 12.09 22.84 24.46
C LEU A 273 10.60 22.51 24.24
N GLN A 274 10.23 22.02 23.05
CA GLN A 274 8.87 21.57 22.80
C GLN A 274 8.42 20.43 23.73
N LYS A 275 9.35 19.54 24.09
CA LYS A 275 9.07 18.39 24.95
C LYS A 275 8.92 18.81 26.42
N ASN A 276 9.83 19.65 26.91
CA ASN A 276 9.85 20.11 28.30
C ASN A 276 8.76 21.14 28.60
N GLU A 277 8.59 22.14 27.73
CA GLU A 277 7.75 23.32 27.99
C GLU A 277 6.48 23.39 27.11
N GLY A 278 6.32 22.46 26.15
CA GLY A 278 5.23 22.54 25.16
C GLY A 278 5.56 23.48 24.01
N THR A 279 4.62 23.74 23.11
CA THR A 279 4.85 24.57 21.91
C THR A 279 4.90 26.07 22.20
N SER A 280 4.50 26.49 23.40
CA SER A 280 4.62 27.86 23.92
C SER A 280 6.07 28.34 24.06
N TYR A 281 7.08 27.44 24.08
CA TYR A 281 8.49 27.83 24.16
C TYR A 281 8.93 28.85 23.10
N ILE A 282 8.22 28.92 21.97
CA ILE A 282 8.47 29.90 20.89
C ILE A 282 8.05 31.30 21.32
N THR A 283 6.95 31.42 22.07
CA THR A 283 6.52 32.68 22.68
C THR A 283 7.57 33.15 23.69
N ASP A 284 8.03 32.26 24.56
CA ASP A 284 9.04 32.58 25.58
C ASP A 284 10.38 32.96 24.93
N GLY A 285 10.78 32.23 23.87
CA GLY A 285 11.97 32.52 23.08
C GLY A 285 11.90 33.89 22.42
N ASN A 286 10.77 34.24 21.81
CA ASN A 286 10.59 35.57 21.21
C ASN A 286 10.72 36.68 22.26
N LEU A 287 10.07 36.54 23.41
CA LEU A 287 10.16 37.51 24.50
C LEU A 287 11.59 37.66 25.02
N LYS A 288 12.34 36.55 25.17
CA LYS A 288 13.77 36.59 25.54
C LYS A 288 14.64 37.29 24.50
N CYS A 289 14.32 37.12 23.22
CA CYS A 289 14.97 37.87 22.13
C CYS A 289 14.46 39.32 21.99
N GLN A 290 13.63 39.80 22.93
CA GLN A 290 13.02 41.13 22.89
C GLN A 290 12.16 41.37 21.63
N VAL A 291 11.62 40.29 21.06
CA VAL A 291 10.71 40.33 19.90
C VAL A 291 9.28 40.01 20.35
N SER A 292 8.32 40.82 19.91
CA SER A 292 6.91 40.51 20.18
C SER A 292 6.49 39.22 19.47
N PRO A 293 5.93 38.22 20.18
CA PRO A 293 5.44 37.01 19.56
C PRO A 293 4.20 37.26 18.69
N GLY A 294 3.47 38.36 18.93
CA GLY A 294 2.22 38.68 18.25
C GLY A 294 1.02 37.85 18.73
N LYS A 295 -0.17 38.42 18.62
CA LYS A 295 -1.43 37.81 19.09
C LYS A 295 -1.73 36.46 18.40
N ILE A 296 -1.45 36.37 17.10
CA ILE A 296 -1.72 35.16 16.29
C ILE A 296 -0.84 34.00 16.75
N THR A 297 0.47 34.22 16.92
CA THR A 297 1.40 33.18 17.37
C THR A 297 0.99 32.64 18.74
N ASN A 298 0.72 33.53 19.70
CA ASN A 298 0.30 33.14 21.05
C ASN A 298 -0.95 32.25 21.01
N LYS A 299 -1.99 32.68 20.28
CA LYS A 299 -3.23 31.90 20.12
C LYS A 299 -2.96 30.55 19.45
N PHE A 300 -2.14 30.51 18.40
CA PHE A 300 -1.82 29.28 17.66
C PHE A 300 -1.07 28.27 18.53
N ARG A 301 -0.06 28.72 19.31
CA ARG A 301 0.71 27.85 20.21
C ARG A 301 -0.16 27.29 21.34
N ALA A 302 -0.95 28.15 22.00
CA ALA A 302 -1.87 27.71 23.05
C ALA A 302 -2.86 26.64 22.55
N ILE A 303 -3.50 26.85 21.40
CA ILE A 303 -4.42 25.86 20.79
C ILE A 303 -3.69 24.55 20.47
N LYS A 304 -2.44 24.62 20.00
CA LYS A 304 -1.65 23.44 19.65
C LYS A 304 -1.32 22.61 20.88
N ASP A 305 -0.98 23.25 22.01
CA ASP A 305 -0.72 22.55 23.26
C ASP A 305 -2.00 21.91 23.84
N ILE A 306 -3.14 22.61 23.81
CA ILE A 306 -4.44 22.03 24.20
C ILE A 306 -4.77 20.79 23.35
N LYS A 307 -4.56 20.84 22.03
CA LYS A 307 -4.79 19.67 21.15
C LYS A 307 -3.85 18.51 21.47
N ARG A 308 -2.57 18.79 21.71
CA ARG A 308 -1.55 17.80 22.10
C ARG A 308 -1.96 17.08 23.39
N GLU A 309 -2.39 17.84 24.40
CA GLU A 309 -2.82 17.30 25.68
C GLU A 309 -4.07 16.43 25.56
N LYS A 310 -5.11 16.92 24.85
CA LYS A 310 -6.32 16.13 24.55
C LYS A 310 -5.98 14.82 23.83
N GLN A 311 -5.08 14.87 22.85
CA GLN A 311 -4.63 13.68 22.14
C GLN A 311 -3.87 12.71 23.06
N ALA A 312 -2.97 13.22 23.90
CA ALA A 312 -2.23 12.41 24.86
C ALA A 312 -3.17 11.70 25.86
N ASN A 313 -4.15 12.42 26.40
CA ASN A 313 -5.16 11.87 27.32
C ASN A 313 -6.01 10.80 26.62
N ARG A 314 -6.46 11.06 25.38
CA ARG A 314 -7.18 10.06 24.57
C ARG A 314 -6.35 8.80 24.32
N MET A 315 -5.05 8.95 24.02
CA MET A 315 -4.17 7.80 23.75
C MET A 315 -3.88 6.95 25.00
N LYS A 316 -3.96 7.53 26.20
CA LYS A 316 -3.81 6.81 27.47
C LYS A 316 -5.02 5.93 27.79
N ALA A 317 -6.22 6.30 27.34
CA ALA A 317 -7.48 5.62 27.65
C ALA A 317 -7.46 4.12 27.26
N PRO A 318 -7.91 3.21 28.15
CA PRO A 318 -7.96 1.77 27.86
C PRO A 318 -8.76 1.45 26.59
N ALA A 319 -9.89 2.12 26.38
CA ALA A 319 -10.73 1.94 25.18
C ALA A 319 -9.95 2.25 23.89
N TYR A 320 -9.15 3.32 23.87
CA TYR A 320 -8.32 3.65 22.72
C TYR A 320 -7.24 2.59 22.48
N LYS A 321 -6.57 2.11 23.53
CA LYS A 321 -5.55 1.05 23.43
C LYS A 321 -6.15 -0.27 22.90
N ARG A 322 -7.34 -0.66 23.39
CA ARG A 322 -8.09 -1.83 22.91
C ARG A 322 -8.44 -1.69 21.43
N ARG A 323 -9.09 -0.59 21.05
CA ARG A 323 -9.47 -0.29 19.65
C ARG A 323 -8.26 -0.27 18.71
N ARG A 324 -7.12 0.29 19.15
CA ARG A 324 -5.86 0.27 18.37
C ARG A 324 -5.38 -1.17 18.12
N LYS A 325 -5.47 -2.05 19.13
CA LYS A 325 -5.08 -3.47 19.01
C LYS A 325 -6.01 -4.22 18.07
N GLU A 326 -7.32 -4.03 18.19
CA GLU A 326 -8.34 -4.60 17.30
C GLU A 326 -8.11 -4.17 15.84
N LEU A 327 -7.94 -2.87 15.59
CA LEU A 327 -7.65 -2.35 14.24
C LEU A 327 -6.32 -2.87 13.69
N LYS A 328 -5.31 -3.11 14.54
CA LYS A 328 -4.05 -3.74 14.12
C LYS A 328 -4.28 -5.20 13.74
N GLN A 329 -4.99 -5.97 14.56
CA GLN A 329 -5.32 -7.36 14.27
C GLN A 329 -6.17 -7.52 13.01
N GLY A 330 -7.20 -6.67 12.85
CA GLY A 330 -8.03 -6.63 11.64
C GLY A 330 -7.20 -6.34 10.39
N ARG A 331 -6.31 -5.33 10.44
CA ARG A 331 -5.37 -5.05 9.33
C ARG A 331 -4.43 -6.21 9.06
N THR A 332 -3.85 -6.84 10.09
CA THR A 332 -2.94 -7.98 9.89
C THR A 332 -3.68 -9.19 9.31
N LYS A 333 -4.90 -9.49 9.77
CA LYS A 333 -5.73 -10.57 9.22
C LYS A 333 -6.11 -10.29 7.77
N ASN A 334 -6.56 -9.07 7.49
CA ASN A 334 -6.90 -8.66 6.12
C ASN A 334 -5.66 -8.75 5.21
N ASN A 335 -4.52 -8.23 5.66
CA ASN A 335 -3.28 -8.28 4.88
C ASN A 335 -2.83 -9.73 4.64
N LYS A 336 -2.91 -10.62 5.63
CA LYS A 336 -2.62 -12.06 5.45
C LYS A 336 -3.55 -12.71 4.41
N ASN A 337 -4.84 -12.39 4.47
CA ASN A 337 -5.83 -12.91 3.52
C ASN A 337 -5.56 -12.39 2.11
N LEU A 338 -5.25 -11.10 1.96
CA LEU A 338 -4.87 -10.48 0.70
C LEU A 338 -3.59 -11.11 0.15
N THR A 339 -2.50 -11.16 0.94
CA THR A 339 -1.24 -11.78 0.50
C THR A 339 -1.41 -13.26 0.13
N ARG A 340 -2.33 -13.99 0.78
CA ARG A 340 -2.64 -15.39 0.41
C ARG A 340 -3.39 -15.48 -0.92
N LYS A 341 -4.31 -14.53 -1.18
CA LYS A 341 -5.03 -14.44 -2.45
C LYS A 341 -4.12 -13.97 -3.60
N GLU A 342 -3.20 -13.05 -3.31
CA GLU A 342 -2.28 -12.44 -4.27
C GLU A 342 -1.08 -13.34 -4.62
N GLY A 343 -0.74 -14.30 -3.77
CA GLY A 343 0.47 -15.11 -3.93
C GLY A 343 1.75 -14.35 -3.57
N VAL A 344 2.91 -14.83 -4.04
CA VAL A 344 4.20 -14.16 -3.80
C VAL A 344 4.28 -12.91 -4.68
N THR A 345 3.97 -11.74 -4.11
CA THR A 345 4.06 -10.46 -4.82
C THR A 345 5.43 -9.79 -4.69
N TYR A 346 6.16 -10.07 -3.59
CA TYR A 346 7.50 -9.54 -3.34
C TYR A 346 8.28 -10.50 -2.42
N SER A 347 9.37 -11.07 -2.91
CA SER A 347 10.40 -11.72 -2.09
C SER A 347 11.78 -11.42 -2.63
N THR A 348 12.82 -11.57 -1.81
CA THR A 348 14.20 -11.44 -2.26
C THR A 348 14.42 -12.36 -3.45
N ALA A 349 14.97 -11.84 -4.55
CA ALA A 349 15.18 -12.56 -5.80
C ALA A 349 13.92 -13.17 -6.45
N CYS A 350 12.69 -12.79 -6.06
CA CYS A 350 11.46 -13.29 -6.70
C CYS A 350 11.41 -13.03 -8.21
N ALA A 351 12.05 -11.94 -8.64
CA ALA A 351 12.27 -11.67 -10.04
C ALA A 351 13.31 -12.65 -10.61
N MET A 352 14.47 -12.85 -9.99
CA MET A 352 15.52 -13.70 -10.56
C MET A 352 15.13 -15.17 -10.75
N ASP A 353 14.29 -15.74 -9.88
CA ASP A 353 13.86 -17.14 -9.97
C ASP A 353 12.64 -17.41 -10.87
N ARG A 354 12.10 -16.38 -11.53
CA ARG A 354 11.10 -16.43 -12.61
C ARG A 354 10.80 -14.98 -13.02
N VAL A 355 11.68 -14.36 -13.80
CA VAL A 355 11.33 -13.09 -14.49
C VAL A 355 10.47 -13.47 -15.69
N GLY A 356 9.27 -13.93 -15.40
CA GLY A 356 8.19 -14.15 -16.34
C GLY A 356 6.94 -14.19 -15.49
N ASN A 357 6.08 -13.18 -15.64
CA ASN A 357 4.71 -13.12 -15.09
C ASN A 357 4.45 -12.18 -13.88
N PHE A 358 5.14 -11.04 -13.75
CA PHE A 358 4.66 -9.93 -12.90
C PHE A 358 4.63 -8.58 -13.61
N ILE A 359 4.26 -8.59 -14.89
CA ILE A 359 3.58 -7.46 -15.50
C ILE A 359 2.11 -7.65 -15.11
N ASP A 360 1.56 -6.76 -14.28
CA ASP A 360 0.11 -6.53 -14.08
C ASP A 360 -0.61 -6.99 -15.30
N GLU A 361 -1.33 -8.13 -15.25
CA GLU A 361 -1.85 -8.88 -16.41
C GLU A 361 -1.68 -8.00 -17.62
N SER A 362 -0.47 -8.06 -18.18
CA SER A 362 -0.42 -7.99 -19.60
C SER A 362 -1.30 -9.20 -19.84
N ILE A 363 -2.60 -8.98 -20.13
CA ILE A 363 -3.02 -9.03 -21.51
C ILE A 363 -1.74 -9.34 -22.25
N ALA A 364 -1.41 -10.63 -22.33
CA ALA A 364 -0.44 -11.04 -23.32
C ALA A 364 -0.95 -10.26 -24.52
N ARG A 365 -0.14 -9.34 -25.05
CA ARG A 365 -0.54 -8.60 -26.24
C ARG A 365 -0.78 -9.75 -27.21
N LYS A 366 -2.04 -10.21 -27.28
CA LYS A 366 -2.46 -11.33 -28.09
C LYS A 366 -2.24 -10.73 -29.45
N THR A 367 -1.07 -10.98 -30.01
CA THR A 367 -0.80 -10.61 -31.38
C THR A 367 -1.91 -11.28 -32.16
N ILE A 368 -2.59 -10.51 -33.00
CA ILE A 368 -3.67 -11.04 -33.83
C ILE A 368 -3.07 -12.22 -34.60
N PRO A 369 -3.54 -13.47 -34.39
CA PRO A 369 -2.94 -14.65 -35.02
C PRO A 369 -2.90 -14.55 -36.55
N ASP A 370 -2.01 -15.27 -37.22
CA ASP A 370 -1.97 -15.31 -38.69
C ASP A 370 -3.15 -16.08 -39.28
N ASP A 371 -3.53 -17.20 -38.65
CA ASP A 371 -4.70 -17.99 -39.00
C ASP A 371 -5.90 -17.54 -38.17
N LEU A 372 -6.79 -16.75 -38.77
CA LEU A 372 -7.97 -16.17 -38.13
C LEU A 372 -9.17 -16.13 -39.07
N GLU A 373 -10.36 -16.03 -38.49
CA GLU A 373 -11.61 -15.79 -39.23
C GLU A 373 -12.29 -14.49 -38.79
N PHE A 374 -12.86 -13.77 -39.75
CA PHE A 374 -13.64 -12.56 -39.51
C PHE A 374 -15.11 -12.92 -39.46
N VAL A 375 -15.77 -12.61 -38.34
CA VAL A 375 -17.19 -12.91 -38.15
C VAL A 375 -17.93 -11.61 -37.93
N TYR A 376 -18.89 -11.32 -38.80
CA TYR A 376 -19.73 -10.13 -38.71
C TYR A 376 -20.73 -10.32 -37.58
N PHE A 377 -20.94 -9.29 -36.76
CA PHE A 377 -21.97 -9.31 -35.73
C PHE A 377 -22.66 -7.96 -35.63
N ASP A 378 -23.90 -7.98 -35.18
CA ASP A 378 -24.72 -6.80 -34.96
C ASP A 378 -25.70 -7.03 -33.79
N LEU A 379 -26.18 -5.94 -33.17
CA LEU A 379 -27.05 -5.96 -32.00
C LEU A 379 -28.25 -5.02 -32.19
N GLU A 380 -29.46 -5.56 -32.06
CA GLU A 380 -30.63 -4.73 -31.79
C GLU A 380 -30.83 -4.55 -30.29
N THR A 381 -31.23 -3.34 -29.89
CA THR A 381 -31.19 -2.95 -28.47
C THR A 381 -32.38 -2.07 -28.10
N THR A 382 -32.64 -1.92 -26.80
CA THR A 382 -33.69 -1.01 -26.30
C THR A 382 -33.36 0.48 -26.43
N GLY A 383 -32.21 0.85 -27.01
CA GLY A 383 -31.77 2.25 -27.16
C GLY A 383 -30.27 2.41 -27.44
N LEU A 384 -29.77 3.65 -27.46
CA LEU A 384 -28.39 3.97 -27.89
C LEU A 384 -27.38 4.17 -26.74
N ASN A 385 -27.75 3.83 -25.50
CA ASN A 385 -26.89 3.94 -24.32
C ASN A 385 -26.31 2.59 -23.91
N ASN A 386 -25.06 2.34 -24.31
CA ASN A 386 -24.33 1.11 -24.02
C ASN A 386 -24.12 0.78 -22.52
N LYS A 387 -24.55 1.65 -21.59
CA LYS A 387 -24.49 1.39 -20.14
C LYS A 387 -25.79 0.91 -19.52
N THR A 388 -26.93 1.25 -20.12
CA THR A 388 -28.25 1.03 -19.51
C THR A 388 -29.16 0.21 -20.39
N ASP A 389 -28.98 0.31 -21.71
CA ASP A 389 -29.89 -0.30 -22.67
C ASP A 389 -29.54 -1.78 -22.85
N GLU A 390 -30.55 -2.59 -23.16
CA GLU A 390 -30.51 -4.04 -23.16
C GLU A 390 -30.45 -4.57 -24.59
N ILE A 391 -29.75 -5.70 -24.81
CA ILE A 391 -29.74 -6.39 -26.10
C ILE A 391 -31.08 -7.12 -26.27
N CYS A 392 -31.76 -6.87 -27.38
CA CYS A 392 -33.01 -7.51 -27.78
C CYS A 392 -32.81 -8.55 -28.89
N GLN A 393 -31.80 -8.38 -29.74
CA GLN A 393 -31.40 -9.36 -30.74
C GLN A 393 -29.87 -9.33 -30.87
N ILE A 394 -29.27 -10.50 -31.03
CA ILE A 394 -27.87 -10.64 -31.44
C ILE A 394 -27.81 -11.54 -32.66
N ALA A 395 -27.02 -11.14 -33.66
CA ALA A 395 -26.72 -11.98 -34.80
C ALA A 395 -25.22 -12.02 -35.07
N ALA A 396 -24.73 -13.16 -35.55
CA ALA A 396 -23.37 -13.32 -36.04
C ALA A 396 -23.36 -14.16 -37.31
N LYS A 397 -22.55 -13.76 -38.30
CA LYS A 397 -22.47 -14.40 -39.62
C LYS A 397 -21.06 -14.44 -40.16
N VAL A 398 -20.73 -15.56 -40.80
CA VAL A 398 -19.52 -15.73 -41.60
C VAL A 398 -19.85 -16.58 -42.82
N ASN A 399 -19.62 -16.04 -44.01
CA ASN A 399 -20.02 -16.68 -45.26
C ASN A 399 -21.53 -17.04 -45.22
N ASP A 400 -21.86 -18.32 -45.42
CA ASP A 400 -23.23 -18.84 -45.40
C ASP A 400 -23.66 -19.37 -44.02
N THR A 401 -22.78 -19.35 -43.02
CA THR A 401 -23.10 -19.83 -41.67
C THR A 401 -23.49 -18.66 -40.77
N GLU A 402 -24.58 -18.80 -40.02
CA GLU A 402 -25.13 -17.75 -39.18
C GLU A 402 -25.73 -18.28 -37.87
N ILE A 403 -25.84 -17.38 -36.89
CA ILE A 403 -26.61 -17.57 -35.67
C ILE A 403 -27.36 -16.27 -35.37
N GLN A 404 -28.59 -16.40 -34.87
CA GLN A 404 -29.32 -15.29 -34.28
C GLN A 404 -30.06 -15.75 -33.02
N ALA A 405 -30.29 -14.82 -32.11
CA ALA A 405 -31.12 -15.04 -30.93
C ALA A 405 -31.86 -13.75 -30.57
N PHE A 406 -33.14 -13.88 -30.23
CA PHE A 406 -33.92 -12.83 -29.61
C PHE A 406 -33.88 -12.98 -28.08
N ILE A 407 -33.79 -11.86 -27.38
CA ILE A 407 -33.58 -11.79 -25.94
C ILE A 407 -34.65 -10.87 -25.36
N MET A 408 -35.39 -11.36 -24.38
CA MET A 408 -36.43 -10.55 -23.72
C MET A 408 -35.77 -9.48 -22.81
N PRO A 409 -35.93 -8.16 -23.09
CA PRO A 409 -35.43 -7.10 -22.22
C PRO A 409 -36.29 -6.98 -20.97
N LYS A 410 -35.69 -6.57 -19.86
CA LYS A 410 -36.39 -6.45 -18.57
C LYS A 410 -37.29 -5.22 -18.52
N ASN A 411 -36.89 -4.13 -19.18
CA ASN A 411 -37.59 -2.85 -19.11
C ASN A 411 -38.52 -2.58 -20.31
N GLY A 412 -38.80 -3.62 -21.11
CA GLY A 412 -39.57 -3.50 -22.35
C GLY A 412 -38.80 -2.79 -23.47
N ILE A 413 -39.47 -2.59 -24.61
CA ILE A 413 -38.92 -1.88 -25.78
C ILE A 413 -39.64 -0.53 -25.92
N PRO A 414 -38.91 0.60 -25.93
CA PRO A 414 -39.53 1.92 -26.12
C PRO A 414 -40.23 2.06 -27.48
N PRO A 415 -41.38 2.76 -27.59
CA PRO A 415 -42.11 2.89 -28.86
C PRO A 415 -41.30 3.48 -30.01
N ASN A 416 -40.37 4.38 -29.73
CA ASN A 416 -39.48 4.96 -30.74
C ASN A 416 -38.46 3.94 -31.28
N VAL A 417 -38.09 2.93 -30.48
CA VAL A 417 -37.20 1.83 -30.89
C VAL A 417 -37.99 0.77 -31.64
N THR A 418 -39.22 0.46 -31.20
CA THR A 418 -40.15 -0.42 -31.93
C THR A 418 -40.39 0.07 -33.36
N LYS A 419 -40.55 1.38 -33.57
CA LYS A 419 -40.71 1.97 -34.91
C LYS A 419 -39.51 1.78 -35.84
N ILE A 420 -38.33 1.53 -35.28
CA ILE A 420 -37.08 1.42 -36.04
C ILE A 420 -36.77 -0.05 -36.28
N THR A 421 -36.78 -0.85 -35.22
CA THR A 421 -36.37 -2.27 -35.22
C THR A 421 -37.50 -3.24 -35.59
N ASN A 422 -38.75 -2.74 -35.61
CA ASN A 422 -39.96 -3.55 -35.69
C ASN A 422 -40.09 -4.61 -34.58
N LEU A 423 -39.32 -4.47 -33.49
CA LEU A 423 -39.43 -5.29 -32.30
C LEU A 423 -40.46 -4.71 -31.33
N SER A 424 -41.43 -5.52 -30.93
CA SER A 424 -42.45 -5.15 -29.96
C SER A 424 -42.66 -6.26 -28.94
N ILE A 425 -43.20 -5.90 -27.77
CA ILE A 425 -43.59 -6.85 -26.72
C ILE A 425 -45.07 -6.65 -26.47
N ASN A 426 -45.85 -7.72 -26.65
CA ASN A 426 -47.26 -7.75 -26.37
C ASN A 426 -47.60 -8.99 -25.54
N GLU A 427 -48.34 -8.82 -24.45
CA GLU A 427 -48.76 -9.91 -23.53
C GLU A 427 -47.60 -10.83 -23.06
N GLY A 428 -46.39 -10.29 -22.92
CA GLY A 428 -45.20 -11.07 -22.50
C GLY A 428 -44.51 -11.85 -23.63
N CYS A 429 -45.00 -11.77 -24.86
CA CYS A 429 -44.39 -12.32 -26.06
C CYS A 429 -43.68 -11.22 -26.86
N MET A 430 -42.52 -11.54 -27.44
CA MET A 430 -41.82 -10.63 -28.35
C MET A 430 -42.24 -10.92 -29.80
N TYR A 431 -42.37 -9.87 -30.61
CA TYR A 431 -42.72 -9.94 -32.02
C TYR A 431 -41.72 -9.15 -32.86
N TYR A 432 -41.40 -9.66 -34.04
CA TYR A 432 -40.65 -8.97 -35.10
C TYR A 432 -41.53 -8.89 -36.35
N ASN A 433 -41.75 -7.69 -36.89
CA ASN A 433 -42.69 -7.46 -38.01
C ASN A 433 -44.06 -8.12 -37.75
N GLU A 434 -44.60 -7.93 -36.54
CA GLU A 434 -45.89 -8.51 -36.10
C GLU A 434 -45.94 -10.04 -36.00
N ASN A 435 -44.83 -10.74 -36.29
CA ASN A 435 -44.73 -12.19 -36.15
C ASN A 435 -44.07 -12.55 -34.81
N PRO A 436 -44.61 -13.52 -34.05
CA PRO A 436 -44.04 -13.93 -32.78
C PRO A 436 -42.65 -14.54 -32.97
N VAL A 437 -41.70 -14.15 -32.12
CA VAL A 437 -40.34 -14.71 -32.11
C VAL A 437 -40.06 -15.41 -30.79
N GLU A 438 -39.34 -16.53 -30.85
CA GLU A 438 -38.88 -17.22 -29.66
C GLU A 438 -37.75 -16.42 -29.01
N THR A 439 -37.86 -16.18 -27.70
CA THR A 439 -36.82 -15.50 -26.93
C THR A 439 -36.14 -16.44 -25.96
N ILE A 440 -34.84 -16.25 -25.78
CA ILE A 440 -34.04 -16.97 -24.79
C ILE A 440 -33.40 -15.98 -23.82
N SER A 441 -32.90 -16.49 -22.69
CA SER A 441 -32.19 -15.64 -21.72
C SER A 441 -30.91 -15.05 -22.32
N LEU A 442 -30.50 -13.87 -21.87
CA LEU A 442 -29.23 -13.22 -22.26
C LEU A 442 -28.03 -14.17 -22.12
N CYS A 443 -27.95 -14.92 -21.02
CA CYS A 443 -26.87 -15.88 -20.79
C CYS A 443 -26.89 -17.00 -21.86
N ALA A 444 -28.07 -17.58 -22.13
CA ALA A 444 -28.21 -18.62 -23.15
C ALA A 444 -27.86 -18.11 -24.55
N ALA A 445 -28.29 -16.90 -24.92
CA ALA A 445 -27.98 -16.29 -26.21
C ALA A 445 -26.46 -16.05 -26.39
N LEU A 446 -25.82 -15.45 -25.39
CA LEU A 446 -24.38 -15.17 -25.45
C LEU A 446 -23.55 -16.46 -25.45
N LEU A 447 -23.94 -17.47 -24.68
CA LEU A 447 -23.31 -18.79 -24.70
C LEU A 447 -23.48 -19.45 -26.09
N ALA A 448 -24.68 -19.40 -26.67
CA ALA A 448 -24.92 -19.96 -28.00
C ALA A 448 -24.06 -19.29 -29.08
N VAL A 449 -23.87 -17.97 -29.01
CA VAL A 449 -22.95 -17.25 -29.89
C VAL A 449 -21.50 -17.68 -29.66
N ILE A 450 -21.04 -17.81 -28.41
CA ILE A 450 -19.68 -18.29 -28.13
C ILE A 450 -19.46 -19.71 -28.67
N GLU A 451 -20.43 -20.62 -28.49
CA GLU A 451 -20.35 -21.99 -29.03
C GLU A 451 -20.35 -22.00 -30.56
N PHE A 452 -21.16 -21.16 -31.20
CA PHE A 452 -21.14 -20.97 -32.65
C PHE A 452 -19.74 -20.55 -33.12
N LEU A 453 -19.14 -19.54 -32.47
CA LEU A 453 -17.80 -19.08 -32.79
C LEU A 453 -16.74 -20.17 -32.55
N ARG A 454 -16.85 -20.94 -31.46
CA ARG A 454 -15.93 -22.03 -31.11
C ARG A 454 -15.93 -23.12 -32.18
N ARG A 455 -17.10 -23.45 -32.74
CA ARG A 455 -17.24 -24.48 -33.79
C ARG A 455 -16.53 -24.14 -35.11
N LEU A 456 -16.20 -22.86 -35.34
CA LEU A 456 -15.42 -22.45 -36.50
C LEU A 456 -13.97 -22.92 -36.44
N GLY A 457 -13.48 -23.35 -35.26
CA GLY A 457 -12.17 -23.97 -35.11
C GLY A 457 -10.97 -23.03 -35.31
N LYS A 458 -11.21 -21.72 -35.37
CA LYS A 458 -10.19 -20.69 -35.61
C LYS A 458 -10.29 -19.55 -34.59
N PRO A 459 -9.18 -18.84 -34.31
CA PRO A 459 -9.22 -17.54 -33.63
C PRO A 459 -10.14 -16.55 -34.35
N ILE A 460 -11.04 -15.91 -33.60
CA ILE A 460 -12.06 -15.02 -34.17
C ILE A 460 -11.73 -13.55 -33.98
N ILE A 461 -11.90 -12.77 -35.05
CA ILE A 461 -12.03 -11.31 -34.99
C ILE A 461 -13.47 -10.93 -35.31
N LEU A 462 -14.15 -10.31 -34.35
CA LEU A 462 -15.53 -9.85 -34.53
C LEU A 462 -15.57 -8.54 -35.31
N VAL A 463 -16.44 -8.45 -36.31
CA VAL A 463 -16.55 -7.31 -37.24
C VAL A 463 -17.90 -6.64 -37.06
N ALA A 464 -17.92 -5.36 -36.73
CA ALA A 464 -19.15 -4.57 -36.62
C ALA A 464 -18.97 -3.22 -37.30
N HIS A 465 -20.08 -2.60 -37.72
CA HIS A 465 -20.06 -1.29 -38.35
C HIS A 465 -20.25 -0.18 -37.31
N ASN A 466 -19.26 0.69 -37.12
CA ASN A 466 -19.22 1.67 -36.03
C ASN A 466 -19.28 1.02 -34.61
N GLY A 467 -18.90 -0.25 -34.53
CA GLY A 467 -19.06 -1.09 -33.35
C GLY A 467 -18.22 -0.67 -32.14
N PHE A 468 -17.07 0.00 -32.34
CA PHE A 468 -16.26 0.47 -31.20
C PHE A 468 -16.98 1.53 -30.35
N ARG A 469 -17.98 2.20 -30.92
CA ARG A 469 -18.76 3.22 -30.22
C ARG A 469 -19.90 2.63 -29.41
N PHE A 470 -20.50 1.53 -29.87
CA PHE A 470 -21.75 1.01 -29.32
C PHE A 470 -21.73 -0.49 -29.07
N ASP A 471 -21.71 -1.30 -30.13
CA ASP A 471 -21.89 -2.76 -30.09
C ASP A 471 -20.84 -3.47 -29.26
N VAL A 472 -19.57 -3.14 -29.47
CA VAL A 472 -18.44 -3.78 -28.79
C VAL A 472 -18.44 -3.47 -27.28
N PRO A 473 -18.58 -2.19 -26.84
CA PRO A 473 -18.76 -1.90 -25.41
C PRO A 473 -19.96 -2.61 -24.77
N LEU A 474 -21.08 -2.71 -25.48
CA LEU A 474 -22.31 -3.32 -24.99
C LEU A 474 -22.15 -4.85 -24.84
N LEU A 475 -21.62 -5.52 -25.87
CA LEU A 475 -21.34 -6.96 -25.84
C LEU A 475 -20.36 -7.33 -24.72
N ILE A 476 -19.26 -6.58 -24.56
CA ILE A 476 -18.28 -6.81 -23.49
C ILE A 476 -18.91 -6.63 -22.10
N ARG A 477 -19.81 -5.64 -21.94
CA ARG A 477 -20.55 -5.42 -20.69
C ARG A 477 -21.39 -6.64 -20.36
N ASP A 478 -22.17 -7.13 -21.32
CA ASP A 478 -23.15 -8.19 -21.09
C ASP A 478 -22.51 -9.56 -20.93
N ILE A 479 -21.48 -9.89 -21.72
CA ILE A 479 -20.65 -11.10 -21.53
C ILE A 479 -20.10 -11.17 -20.09
N ARG A 480 -19.61 -10.05 -19.56
CA ARG A 480 -19.11 -9.98 -18.18
C ARG A 480 -20.21 -10.05 -17.14
N ALA A 481 -21.40 -9.52 -17.44
CA ALA A 481 -22.52 -9.52 -16.51
C ALA A 481 -23.10 -10.92 -16.29
N VAL A 482 -22.90 -11.82 -17.25
CA VAL A 482 -23.33 -13.23 -17.17
C VAL A 482 -22.18 -14.21 -16.90
N ASP A 483 -21.02 -13.70 -16.48
CA ASP A 483 -19.82 -14.49 -16.13
C ASP A 483 -19.28 -15.42 -17.25
N LEU A 484 -19.48 -15.07 -18.53
CA LEU A 484 -18.97 -15.82 -19.71
C LEU A 484 -17.65 -15.26 -20.29
N TRP A 485 -16.90 -14.51 -19.47
CA TRP A 485 -15.74 -13.77 -19.96
C TRP A 485 -14.59 -14.68 -20.41
N ASP A 486 -14.38 -15.79 -19.72
CA ASP A 486 -13.26 -16.69 -20.00
C ASP A 486 -13.50 -17.48 -21.28
N GLU A 487 -14.72 -17.99 -21.46
CA GLU A 487 -15.18 -18.67 -22.68
C GLU A 487 -15.16 -17.73 -23.89
N PHE A 488 -15.59 -16.48 -23.70
CA PHE A 488 -15.51 -15.46 -24.76
C PHE A 488 -14.07 -15.15 -25.16
N ASN A 489 -13.18 -14.96 -24.17
CA ASN A 489 -11.79 -14.56 -24.39
C ASN A 489 -10.89 -15.72 -24.87
N GLU A 490 -11.35 -16.96 -24.73
CA GLU A 490 -10.76 -18.15 -25.36
C GLU A 490 -10.89 -18.09 -26.88
N VAL A 491 -12.08 -17.72 -27.38
CA VAL A 491 -12.42 -17.77 -28.80
C VAL A 491 -12.16 -16.44 -29.53
N VAL A 492 -12.59 -15.32 -28.93
CA VAL A 492 -12.51 -13.99 -29.55
C VAL A 492 -11.18 -13.32 -29.21
N HIS A 493 -10.42 -12.97 -30.24
CA HIS A 493 -9.08 -12.40 -30.14
C HIS A 493 -9.06 -10.89 -30.35
N GLY A 494 -10.10 -10.34 -30.97
CA GLY A 494 -10.22 -8.91 -31.20
C GLY A 494 -11.46 -8.52 -31.97
N PHE A 495 -11.47 -7.25 -32.36
CA PHE A 495 -12.58 -6.59 -33.01
C PHE A 495 -12.08 -5.69 -34.13
N VAL A 496 -12.86 -5.55 -35.20
CA VAL A 496 -12.66 -4.59 -36.29
C VAL A 496 -13.91 -3.73 -36.42
N ASP A 497 -13.70 -2.44 -36.63
CA ASP A 497 -14.76 -1.49 -36.93
C ASP A 497 -14.71 -1.11 -38.42
N THR A 498 -15.69 -1.61 -39.18
CA THR A 498 -15.70 -1.40 -40.64
C THR A 498 -15.88 0.05 -41.02
N TYR A 499 -16.43 0.91 -40.15
CA TYR A 499 -16.51 2.34 -40.42
C TYR A 499 -15.10 2.93 -40.62
N GLN A 500 -14.15 2.54 -39.76
CA GLN A 500 -12.76 3.02 -39.84
C GLN A 500 -12.03 2.45 -41.06
N VAL A 501 -12.25 1.15 -41.36
CA VAL A 501 -11.68 0.49 -42.53
C VAL A 501 -12.17 1.17 -43.81
N LEU A 502 -13.48 1.35 -43.95
CA LEU A 502 -14.09 1.94 -45.14
C LEU A 502 -13.66 3.39 -45.36
N GLN A 503 -13.51 4.19 -44.29
CA GLN A 503 -12.97 5.54 -44.41
C GLN A 503 -11.55 5.60 -44.99
N LYS A 504 -10.74 4.55 -44.79
CA LYS A 504 -9.40 4.45 -45.37
C LYS A 504 -9.45 3.90 -46.80
N MET A 505 -10.27 2.88 -47.04
CA MET A 505 -10.35 2.19 -48.33
C MET A 505 -11.13 2.98 -49.39
N LEU A 506 -11.98 3.93 -48.98
CA LEU A 506 -12.75 4.79 -49.87
C LEU A 506 -12.36 6.27 -49.68
N PRO A 507 -11.10 6.67 -49.99
CA PRO A 507 -10.63 8.03 -49.76
C PRO A 507 -11.39 9.07 -50.59
N GLN A 508 -11.86 8.68 -51.78
CA GLN A 508 -12.65 9.55 -52.65
C GLN A 508 -14.03 9.85 -52.05
N ARG A 509 -14.74 8.83 -51.55
CA ARG A 509 -16.02 9.00 -50.81
C ARG A 509 -15.87 9.97 -49.64
N LYS A 510 -14.75 9.86 -48.91
CA LYS A 510 -14.41 10.77 -47.79
C LYS A 510 -14.15 12.20 -48.26
N LYS A 511 -13.45 12.37 -49.40
CA LYS A 511 -13.21 13.68 -50.02
C LYS A 511 -14.51 14.33 -50.49
N ASP A 512 -15.42 13.52 -51.02
CA ASP A 512 -16.74 13.95 -51.51
C ASP A 512 -17.77 14.13 -50.38
N GLN A 513 -17.35 13.94 -49.12
CA GLN A 513 -18.16 14.11 -47.91
C GLN A 513 -19.45 13.25 -47.89
N LEU A 514 -19.43 12.13 -48.62
CA LEU A 514 -20.52 11.16 -48.58
C LEU A 514 -20.53 10.42 -47.24
N LYS A 515 -21.73 10.03 -46.80
CA LYS A 515 -21.93 9.39 -45.50
C LYS A 515 -21.40 7.95 -45.50
N PHE A 516 -20.92 7.51 -44.34
CA PHE A 516 -20.42 6.15 -44.13
C PHE A 516 -21.32 5.35 -43.18
N ASN A 517 -22.60 5.70 -43.02
CA ASN A 517 -23.52 4.81 -42.33
C ASN A 517 -23.89 3.65 -43.27
N GLN A 518 -24.31 2.53 -42.68
CA GLN A 518 -24.54 1.30 -43.40
C GLN A 518 -25.62 1.41 -44.48
N GLY A 519 -26.71 2.14 -44.23
CA GLY A 519 -27.79 2.32 -45.21
C GLY A 519 -27.34 3.05 -46.47
N ASP A 520 -26.59 4.15 -46.32
CA ASP A 520 -26.05 4.88 -47.49
C ASP A 520 -24.99 4.05 -48.23
N LEU A 521 -24.19 3.26 -47.52
CA LEU A 521 -23.24 2.32 -48.14
C LEU A 521 -23.97 1.19 -48.90
N ALA A 522 -25.04 0.64 -48.32
CA ALA A 522 -25.85 -0.37 -48.97
C ALA A 522 -26.43 0.19 -50.28
N ARG A 523 -27.08 1.36 -50.23
CA ARG A 523 -27.68 2.00 -51.39
C ARG A 523 -26.69 2.22 -52.53
N ASP A 524 -25.50 2.69 -52.19
CA ASP A 524 -24.49 3.05 -53.19
C ASP A 524 -23.77 1.84 -53.81
N PHE A 525 -23.59 0.73 -53.07
CA PHE A 525 -22.84 -0.44 -53.54
C PHE A 525 -23.70 -1.65 -53.93
N LEU A 526 -24.93 -1.73 -53.42
CA LEU A 526 -25.85 -2.86 -53.62
C LEU A 526 -27.13 -2.47 -54.36
N GLY A 527 -27.47 -1.18 -54.44
CA GLY A 527 -28.65 -0.67 -55.14
C GLY A 527 -29.76 -0.17 -54.22
N ALA A 528 -30.81 0.44 -54.79
CA ALA A 528 -31.83 1.18 -54.05
C ALA A 528 -32.68 0.34 -53.08
N GLU A 529 -32.89 -0.95 -53.36
CA GLU A 529 -33.72 -1.87 -52.55
C GLU A 529 -32.92 -2.56 -51.42
N SER A 530 -31.65 -2.20 -51.25
CA SER A 530 -30.76 -2.89 -50.31
C SER A 530 -30.92 -2.50 -48.84
N ASP A 531 -31.81 -1.55 -48.52
CA ASP A 531 -32.20 -1.17 -47.16
C ASP A 531 -33.50 -1.83 -46.68
N GLU A 532 -34.13 -2.68 -47.50
CA GLU A 532 -35.28 -3.49 -47.08
C GLU A 532 -34.89 -4.42 -45.92
N GLY A 533 -35.63 -4.31 -44.81
CA GLY A 533 -35.39 -5.08 -43.59
C GLY A 533 -34.24 -4.58 -42.70
N ALA A 534 -33.77 -3.34 -42.88
CA ALA A 534 -32.83 -2.70 -41.95
C ALA A 534 -33.35 -2.73 -40.50
N HIS A 535 -32.45 -2.69 -39.52
CA HIS A 535 -32.76 -2.78 -38.09
C HIS A 535 -33.29 -4.16 -37.67
N ASN A 536 -32.69 -5.18 -38.28
CA ASN A 536 -32.73 -6.56 -37.84
C ASN A 536 -31.28 -7.04 -37.87
N ALA A 537 -30.77 -7.47 -36.72
CA ALA A 537 -29.35 -7.78 -36.57
C ALA A 537 -28.84 -8.78 -37.62
N LEU A 538 -29.65 -9.79 -37.99
CA LEU A 538 -29.25 -10.79 -38.99
C LEU A 538 -29.21 -10.22 -40.42
N ASN A 539 -30.19 -9.39 -40.77
CA ASN A 539 -30.18 -8.70 -42.07
C ASN A 539 -29.01 -7.72 -42.14
N ASP A 540 -28.75 -6.97 -41.06
CA ASP A 540 -27.69 -5.98 -41.01
C ASP A 540 -26.30 -6.61 -41.13
N VAL A 541 -26.01 -7.75 -40.48
CA VAL A 541 -24.74 -8.47 -40.74
C VAL A 541 -24.66 -9.03 -42.15
N THR A 542 -25.78 -9.44 -42.75
CA THR A 542 -25.84 -9.96 -44.12
C THR A 542 -25.56 -8.86 -45.15
N VAL A 543 -26.20 -7.70 -44.99
CA VAL A 543 -25.97 -6.51 -45.81
C VAL A 543 -24.53 -6.02 -45.64
N LEU A 544 -24.00 -5.98 -44.42
CA LEU A 544 -22.62 -5.57 -44.17
C LEU A 544 -21.63 -6.49 -44.90
N GLN A 545 -21.80 -7.82 -44.82
CA GLN A 545 -20.96 -8.77 -45.55
C GLN A 545 -21.04 -8.54 -47.07
N LYS A 546 -22.24 -8.29 -47.62
CA LYS A 546 -22.43 -7.97 -49.05
C LYS A 546 -21.72 -6.68 -49.45
N ILE A 547 -21.81 -5.61 -48.65
CA ILE A 547 -21.10 -4.33 -48.90
C ILE A 547 -19.60 -4.58 -48.95
N ILE A 548 -19.04 -5.27 -47.95
CA ILE A 548 -17.61 -5.54 -47.88
C ILE A 548 -17.15 -6.36 -49.10
N ASN A 549 -17.93 -7.36 -49.54
CA ASN A 549 -17.60 -8.16 -50.72
C ASN A 549 -17.59 -7.38 -52.04
N LYS A 550 -18.25 -6.22 -52.11
CA LYS A 550 -18.23 -5.33 -53.29
C LYS A 550 -17.03 -4.40 -53.33
N ILE A 551 -16.30 -4.28 -52.24
CA ILE A 551 -15.15 -3.37 -52.11
C ILE A 551 -13.88 -4.23 -52.08
N PRO A 552 -12.80 -3.85 -52.78
CA PRO A 552 -11.56 -4.63 -52.80
C PRO A 552 -10.80 -4.49 -51.47
N ILE A 553 -11.35 -5.07 -50.40
CA ILE A 553 -10.77 -5.10 -49.05
C ILE A 553 -10.11 -6.45 -48.86
N LEU A 554 -8.81 -6.46 -48.54
CA LEU A 554 -8.07 -7.68 -48.25
C LEU A 554 -8.22 -8.07 -46.78
N LYS A 555 -8.01 -9.35 -46.45
CA LYS A 555 -7.95 -9.81 -45.05
C LYS A 555 -6.90 -9.03 -44.24
N GLU A 556 -5.80 -8.60 -44.88
CA GLU A 556 -4.76 -7.76 -44.28
C GLU A 556 -5.25 -6.36 -43.91
N ASP A 557 -6.19 -5.78 -44.66
CA ASP A 557 -6.79 -4.48 -44.34
C ASP A 557 -7.60 -4.58 -43.04
N PHE A 558 -8.42 -5.62 -42.90
CA PHE A 558 -9.11 -5.87 -41.62
C PHE A 558 -8.13 -6.15 -40.49
N ARG A 559 -7.09 -6.95 -40.73
CA ARG A 559 -6.08 -7.25 -39.72
C ARG A 559 -5.34 -6.00 -39.24
N SER A 560 -5.00 -5.07 -40.14
CA SER A 560 -4.30 -3.83 -39.79
C SER A 560 -5.15 -2.84 -38.98
N HIS A 561 -6.49 -2.95 -39.04
CA HIS A 561 -7.42 -2.15 -38.24
C HIS A 561 -7.99 -2.89 -37.04
N ALA A 562 -7.69 -4.18 -36.90
CA ALA A 562 -8.16 -4.98 -35.79
C ALA A 562 -7.51 -4.51 -34.49
N LYS A 563 -8.33 -4.40 -33.45
CA LYS A 563 -7.89 -4.17 -32.08
C LYS A 563 -8.10 -5.45 -31.29
N THR A 564 -7.07 -5.88 -30.59
CA THR A 564 -7.18 -7.01 -29.68
C THR A 564 -8.24 -6.72 -28.62
N VAL A 565 -8.92 -7.75 -28.09
CA VAL A 565 -9.92 -7.61 -26.99
C VAL A 565 -9.39 -6.69 -25.91
N SER A 566 -8.12 -6.87 -25.62
CA SER A 566 -7.43 -6.18 -24.57
C SER A 566 -7.03 -4.74 -24.86
N SER A 567 -6.69 -4.43 -26.12
CA SER A 567 -6.53 -3.04 -26.58
C SER A 567 -7.85 -2.29 -26.44
N VAL A 568 -8.96 -2.91 -26.82
CA VAL A 568 -10.32 -2.36 -26.66
C VAL A 568 -10.63 -2.13 -25.17
N LEU A 569 -10.38 -3.12 -24.30
CA LEU A 569 -10.57 -2.95 -22.85
C LEU A 569 -9.73 -1.81 -22.26
N PHE A 570 -8.50 -1.65 -22.72
CA PHE A 570 -7.63 -0.55 -22.32
C PHE A 570 -8.24 0.80 -22.71
N GLU A 571 -8.71 0.94 -23.96
CA GLU A 571 -9.37 2.16 -24.45
C GLU A 571 -10.67 2.47 -23.68
N MET A 572 -11.50 1.46 -23.41
CA MET A 572 -12.71 1.60 -22.60
C MET A 572 -12.40 2.11 -21.19
N ARG A 573 -11.42 1.49 -20.51
CA ARG A 573 -10.97 1.91 -19.17
C ARG A 573 -10.37 3.32 -19.20
N MET A 574 -9.57 3.64 -20.21
CA MET A 574 -9.00 4.97 -20.40
C MET A 574 -10.10 6.03 -20.59
N SER A 575 -11.11 5.76 -21.41
CA SER A 575 -12.24 6.66 -21.64
C SER A 575 -13.02 6.92 -20.33
N ALA A 576 -13.31 5.86 -19.56
CA ALA A 576 -13.97 5.99 -18.26
C ALA A 576 -13.15 6.80 -17.25
N ARG A 577 -11.82 6.59 -17.20
CA ARG A 577 -10.89 7.38 -16.36
C ARG A 577 -10.88 8.83 -16.79
N LYS A 578 -10.78 9.12 -18.10
CA LYS A 578 -10.82 10.48 -18.64
C LYS A 578 -12.12 11.19 -18.25
N LYS A 579 -13.26 10.53 -18.40
CA LYS A 579 -14.57 11.07 -17.97
C LYS A 579 -14.58 11.42 -16.49
N SER A 580 -14.00 10.56 -15.64
CA SER A 580 -13.89 10.84 -14.20
C SER A 580 -13.07 12.11 -13.87
N LEU A 581 -12.19 12.54 -14.78
CA LEU A 581 -11.32 13.71 -14.61
C LEU A 581 -11.93 15.00 -15.18
N GLU A 582 -13.08 14.95 -15.86
CA GLU A 582 -13.71 16.12 -16.51
C GLU A 582 -13.99 17.26 -15.53
N CYS A 583 -14.22 16.97 -14.25
CA CYS A 583 -14.37 18.00 -13.22
C CYS A 583 -13.10 18.88 -13.04
N LEU A 584 -11.96 18.46 -13.58
CA LEU A 584 -10.69 19.18 -13.55
C LEU A 584 -10.46 20.03 -14.81
N GLN A 585 -11.38 20.04 -15.78
CA GLN A 585 -11.18 20.68 -17.09
C GLN A 585 -10.85 22.18 -17.03
N ASN A 586 -11.25 22.87 -15.95
CA ASN A 586 -10.95 24.29 -15.74
C ASN A 586 -9.53 24.54 -15.20
N ASN A 587 -8.85 23.50 -14.73
CA ASN A 587 -7.53 23.58 -14.10
C ASN A 587 -6.47 22.73 -14.82
N VAL A 588 -6.89 21.82 -15.70
CA VAL A 588 -6.05 20.83 -16.37
C VAL A 588 -6.50 20.69 -17.82
N THR A 589 -5.55 20.73 -18.77
CA THR A 589 -5.86 20.63 -20.20
C THR A 589 -6.41 19.26 -20.59
N LYS A 590 -7.15 19.17 -21.70
CA LYS A 590 -7.64 17.90 -22.28
C LYS A 590 -6.49 16.89 -22.51
N SER A 591 -5.32 17.38 -22.93
CA SER A 591 -4.12 16.56 -23.16
C SER A 591 -3.57 15.98 -21.86
N MET A 592 -3.50 16.79 -20.79
CA MET A 592 -3.06 16.31 -19.47
C MET A 592 -4.03 15.29 -18.88
N MET A 593 -5.35 15.51 -18.99
CA MET A 593 -6.35 14.52 -18.56
C MET A 593 -6.20 13.20 -19.31
N LEU A 594 -5.90 13.23 -20.61
CA LEU A 594 -5.63 12.04 -21.40
C LEU A 594 -4.36 11.31 -20.93
N LYS A 595 -3.27 12.04 -20.64
CA LYS A 595 -2.03 11.47 -20.09
C LYS A 595 -2.26 10.79 -18.73
N ILE A 596 -3.02 11.43 -17.84
CA ILE A 596 -3.38 10.88 -16.51
C ILE A 596 -4.22 9.60 -16.68
N ALA A 597 -5.21 9.61 -17.57
CA ALA A 597 -6.05 8.45 -17.84
C ALA A 597 -5.27 7.28 -18.46
N LYS A 598 -4.35 7.58 -19.40
CA LYS A 598 -3.42 6.60 -19.99
C LYS A 598 -2.49 5.97 -18.96
N ALA A 599 -2.02 6.76 -17.98
CA ALA A 599 -1.20 6.29 -16.87
C ALA A 599 -1.98 5.45 -15.83
N GLY A 600 -3.25 5.13 -16.08
CA GLY A 600 -4.04 4.28 -15.20
C GLY A 600 -4.80 5.00 -14.09
N LEU A 601 -4.73 6.33 -14.03
CA LEU A 601 -5.24 7.11 -12.91
C LEU A 601 -6.64 7.68 -13.18
N SER A 602 -7.55 7.50 -12.23
CA SER A 602 -8.88 8.14 -12.18
C SER A 602 -8.94 9.22 -11.09
N LEU A 603 -10.00 10.04 -11.06
CA LEU A 603 -10.21 11.00 -9.97
C LEU A 603 -10.26 10.34 -8.59
N SER A 604 -10.89 9.15 -8.49
CA SER A 604 -10.94 8.39 -7.23
C SER A 604 -9.55 7.89 -6.82
N THR A 605 -8.72 7.51 -7.79
CA THR A 605 -7.32 7.13 -7.57
C THR A 605 -6.51 8.32 -7.07
N LEU A 606 -6.63 9.48 -7.72
CA LEU A 606 -5.95 10.72 -7.30
C LEU A 606 -6.36 11.17 -5.89
N LYS A 607 -7.65 11.07 -5.55
CA LYS A 607 -8.16 11.36 -4.19
C LYS A 607 -7.60 10.41 -3.14
N LYS A 608 -7.41 9.12 -3.46
CA LYS A 608 -6.82 8.11 -2.57
C LYS A 608 -5.31 8.28 -2.38
N CYS A 609 -4.60 8.77 -3.41
CA CYS A 609 -3.14 8.89 -3.41
C CYS A 609 -2.60 10.04 -2.52
N GLY A 610 -3.40 11.04 -2.16
CA GLY A 610 -2.96 12.17 -1.32
C GLY A 610 -1.82 13.01 -1.94
N LYS A 611 -1.52 14.19 -1.34
CA LYS A 611 -0.60 15.19 -1.91
C LYS A 611 0.81 14.68 -2.25
N TYR A 612 1.29 13.63 -1.59
CA TYR A 612 2.69 13.16 -1.71
C TYR A 612 2.89 12.01 -2.71
N ALA A 613 1.89 11.16 -2.98
CA ALA A 613 2.05 10.08 -3.96
C ALA A 613 1.79 10.56 -5.40
N LEU A 614 1.02 11.65 -5.57
CA LEU A 614 0.76 12.27 -6.88
C LEU A 614 2.04 12.70 -7.60
N ALA A 615 3.03 13.24 -6.87
CA ALA A 615 4.31 13.66 -7.45
C ALA A 615 5.15 12.47 -7.97
N VAL A 616 5.01 11.29 -7.38
CA VAL A 616 5.72 10.07 -7.79
C VAL A 616 5.04 9.41 -8.99
N SER A 617 3.71 9.41 -9.05
CA SER A 617 2.97 8.82 -10.18
C SER A 617 3.04 9.67 -11.46
N LEU A 618 3.22 10.99 -11.33
CA LEU A 618 3.35 11.91 -12.47
C LEU A 618 4.80 12.09 -12.97
N SER A 619 5.79 11.55 -12.26
CA SER A 619 7.22 11.70 -12.59
C SER A 619 7.84 10.49 -13.30
N LYS A 620 7.06 9.47 -13.68
CA LYS A 620 7.57 8.42 -14.56
C LYS A 620 7.79 8.97 -15.97
N PRO A 621 9.02 8.89 -16.53
CA PRO A 621 9.26 9.21 -17.93
C PRO A 621 8.45 8.27 -18.83
N ASN A 622 7.98 8.79 -19.96
CA ASN A 622 7.49 7.96 -21.05
C ASN A 622 8.67 7.18 -21.63
N ASP A 623 8.79 5.88 -21.33
CA ASP A 623 9.52 4.96 -22.19
C ASP A 623 8.66 4.69 -23.43
N LEU A 624 8.76 5.59 -24.40
CA LEU A 624 8.48 5.30 -25.80
C LEU A 624 9.83 5.29 -26.49
N GLY A 625 10.22 4.12 -26.96
CA GLY A 625 11.54 3.86 -27.53
C GLY A 625 11.89 4.82 -28.66
N ASN A 626 13.08 5.40 -28.55
CA ASN A 626 13.89 5.65 -29.74
C ASN A 626 14.33 4.27 -30.23
N ALA A 627 13.67 3.79 -31.27
CA ALA A 627 14.28 2.81 -32.16
C ALA A 627 15.30 3.57 -33.01
N ASP A 628 16.49 2.97 -33.09
CA ASP A 628 17.62 3.39 -33.90
C ASP A 628 17.20 3.73 -35.34
N ASN A 629 17.49 4.95 -35.78
CA ASN A 629 17.77 5.22 -37.19
C ASN A 629 19.30 5.17 -37.36
N GLY A 630 19.80 3.97 -37.62
CA GLY A 630 21.09 3.78 -38.28
C GLY A 630 20.84 3.60 -39.78
N MET A 631 21.40 4.54 -40.55
CA MET A 631 21.37 4.73 -42.02
C MET A 631 20.09 5.31 -42.62
#